data_AF-A0AA45BWE0-F1
#
_entry.id   AF-A0AA45BWE0-F1
#
_cell.length_a   1.000
_cell.length_b   1.000
_cell.length_c   1.000
_cell.angle_alpha   90.00
_cell.angle_beta   90.00
_cell.angle_gamma   90.00
#
_symmetry.space_group_name_H-M   'P 1'
#
loop_
_entity.id
_entity.type
_entity.pdbx_description
1 polymer ?
#
loop_
_entity_poly.entity_id
_entity_poly.type
_entity_poly.pdbx_seq_one_letter_code
_entity_poly.pdbx_strand_id
1 'polypeptide(L)'
;MQWISPALQASRRQLLNAVFVAASIASVPASFAAEVKVNGTLRVDQPGAQVSRQLFGQFAEHLGTGIYGGVWVGEESPIPNTHGYRNDVVAALKAIAVPNIRWPGGCFADEYHWRDGVGTPAKRPIRVNTHWGGVEESNRFGTHEFMDFTELLGTQAYIAGNVGDAAPEEIAQWAEYMTAPTRSSLANERRANGRDAPWQVPYFGVGNELWGCGGNMRVEYAADVFRRYQTFVKSPASQKILKIAPGPSDDDYHWTEVMMREATKFMDGLSMHYYTIPGGWPPRASSTTFDEAAWIQTLSRTLVMDELITKHSAIMDKYDPAKKVALVVDEWGTWYAPLPGSNPGFLQQQNSLRDALVASLNFDIFSQHAERVRMANIAQMVNVLQAMILTDGDKMVLTPTYHVFALYKPYQDATHLPLQLQTPQYRHGDTQVPAVHGSAVKAKDGHVYVALTNLDASASATVSVQVEGLPLRAVEGQILTAPAIATYNTYAQPQAVAPVAFKGARVKGKTVNVALPAHSIVMLKLQ
;
A
#
# COMPACT_ATOMS: atom_id res chain seq x y z
N MET A 1 -38.47 -89.09 30.17
CA MET A 1 -39.17 -89.88 29.12
C MET A 1 -38.92 -89.20 27.78
N GLN A 2 -38.73 -89.95 26.68
CA GLN A 2 -38.67 -89.47 25.27
C GLN A 2 -37.50 -88.49 24.95
N TRP A 3 -36.59 -88.65 23.96
CA TRP A 3 -36.60 -89.24 22.59
C TRP A 3 -37.63 -88.54 21.66
N ILE A 4 -37.41 -88.13 20.41
CA ILE A 4 -36.32 -88.26 19.39
C ILE A 4 -36.55 -87.13 18.31
N SER A 5 -35.71 -86.68 17.36
CA SER A 5 -34.38 -87.01 16.79
C SER A 5 -33.70 -85.73 16.19
N PRO A 6 -32.41 -85.74 15.78
CA PRO A 6 -31.69 -84.55 15.26
C PRO A 6 -31.18 -84.63 13.80
N ALA A 7 -30.68 -83.50 13.25
CA ALA A 7 -29.59 -83.43 12.27
C ALA A 7 -28.84 -82.07 12.47
N LEU A 8 -27.51 -81.92 12.55
CA LEU A 8 -26.32 -82.45 11.83
C LEU A 8 -26.00 -81.76 10.48
N GLN A 9 -25.00 -80.86 10.48
CA GLN A 9 -23.82 -80.94 9.58
C GLN A 9 -22.68 -79.96 9.94
N ALA A 10 -21.44 -80.36 9.60
CA ALA A 10 -20.14 -79.66 9.47
C ALA A 10 -19.83 -78.41 10.35
N SER A 11 -18.79 -78.31 11.20
CA SER A 11 -17.45 -78.92 11.37
C SER A 11 -16.22 -78.15 10.80
N ARG A 12 -15.43 -77.59 11.73
CA ARG A 12 -13.97 -77.35 11.72
C ARG A 12 -13.24 -77.00 10.40
N ARG A 13 -12.64 -75.80 10.37
CA ARG A 13 -11.19 -75.44 10.11
C ARG A 13 -11.12 -73.98 9.63
N GLN A 14 -10.04 -73.19 9.71
CA GLN A 14 -8.80 -73.06 10.50
C GLN A 14 -8.10 -71.83 9.87
N LEU A 15 -7.50 -70.95 10.69
CA LEU A 15 -6.30 -70.14 10.39
C LEU A 15 -6.30 -69.03 9.31
N LEU A 16 -5.59 -67.95 9.68
CA LEU A 16 -4.82 -67.02 8.84
C LEU A 16 -5.53 -66.23 7.72
N ASN A 17 -5.69 -64.93 7.95
CA ASN A 17 -4.77 -63.96 7.32
C ASN A 17 -4.76 -62.62 8.10
N ALA A 18 -3.57 -62.18 8.51
CA ALA A 18 -3.37 -60.86 9.08
C ALA A 18 -2.97 -59.89 7.95
N VAL A 19 -3.86 -58.95 7.59
CA VAL A 19 -3.55 -57.91 6.61
C VAL A 19 -2.96 -56.71 7.34
N PHE A 20 -1.64 -56.59 7.32
CA PHE A 20 -0.96 -55.34 7.66
C PHE A 20 -1.32 -54.29 6.59
N VAL A 21 -2.24 -53.38 6.92
CA VAL A 21 -2.41 -52.14 6.16
C VAL A 21 -1.24 -51.23 6.52
N ALA A 22 -0.13 -51.40 5.82
CA ALA A 22 1.01 -50.49 5.89
C ALA A 22 0.55 -49.12 5.34
N ALA A 23 0.34 -48.15 6.22
CA ALA A 23 0.04 -46.78 5.83
C ALA A 23 1.29 -46.16 5.19
N SER A 24 1.41 -46.29 3.87
CA SER A 24 2.45 -45.64 3.08
C SER A 24 2.17 -44.14 3.03
N ILE A 25 2.55 -43.44 4.11
CA ILE A 25 2.72 -42.00 4.14
C ILE A 25 3.77 -41.68 3.07
N ALA A 26 3.30 -41.22 1.92
CA ALA A 26 4.17 -40.67 0.89
C ALA A 26 4.76 -39.36 1.44
N SER A 27 5.96 -39.45 2.02
CA SER A 27 6.75 -38.31 2.39
C SER A 27 7.10 -37.53 1.13
N VAL A 28 6.29 -36.52 0.81
CA VAL A 28 6.64 -35.49 -0.17
C VAL A 28 8.00 -34.96 0.25
N PRO A 29 9.05 -35.05 -0.59
CA PRO A 29 10.36 -34.56 -0.20
C PRO A 29 10.26 -33.05 -0.02
N ALA A 30 10.49 -32.57 1.20
CA ALA A 30 10.67 -31.14 1.43
C ALA A 30 11.85 -30.69 0.56
N SER A 31 11.59 -29.77 -0.37
CA SER A 31 12.58 -29.22 -1.31
C SER A 31 13.57 -28.34 -0.55
N PHE A 32 14.53 -28.99 0.10
CA PHE A 32 15.47 -28.36 1.01
C PHE A 32 16.55 -27.60 0.21
N ALA A 33 16.23 -26.37 -0.18
CA ALA A 33 17.18 -25.46 -0.79
C ALA A 33 18.36 -25.20 0.17
N ALA A 34 19.57 -25.08 -0.40
CA ALA A 34 20.78 -24.83 0.39
C ALA A 34 20.78 -23.42 1.00
N GLU A 35 21.33 -23.27 2.20
CA GLU A 35 21.38 -21.98 2.91
C GLU A 35 22.13 -20.92 2.08
N VAL A 36 21.41 -19.85 1.75
CA VAL A 36 21.91 -18.72 0.96
C VAL A 36 22.84 -17.88 1.84
N LYS A 37 23.89 -17.30 1.24
CA LYS A 37 24.83 -16.41 1.94
C LYS A 37 24.83 -15.03 1.32
N VAL A 38 24.61 -14.02 2.16
CA VAL A 38 24.58 -12.61 1.77
C VAL A 38 25.55 -11.85 2.66
N ASN A 39 26.45 -11.09 2.06
CA ASN A 39 27.28 -10.14 2.79
C ASN A 39 26.74 -8.73 2.56
N GLY A 40 27.06 -7.79 3.45
CA GLY A 40 26.72 -6.39 3.21
C GLY A 40 27.48 -5.42 4.10
N THR A 41 27.33 -4.13 3.80
CA THR A 41 27.91 -3.04 4.58
C THR A 41 26.86 -1.95 4.81
N LEU A 42 26.74 -1.51 6.06
CA LEU A 42 25.89 -0.41 6.51
C LEU A 42 26.76 0.78 6.93
N ARG A 43 26.47 1.95 6.37
CA ARG A 43 27.24 3.20 6.57
C ARG A 43 26.49 4.19 7.45
N VAL A 44 26.52 3.96 8.76
CA VAL A 44 25.95 4.90 9.76
C VAL A 44 26.74 6.22 9.80
N ASP A 45 27.98 6.20 9.30
CA ASP A 45 28.86 7.35 9.10
C ASP A 45 28.55 8.17 7.82
N GLN A 46 27.59 7.75 6.98
CA GLN A 46 27.24 8.42 5.73
C GLN A 46 25.73 8.69 5.60
N PRO A 47 25.13 9.52 6.48
CA PRO A 47 23.70 9.83 6.41
C PRO A 47 23.31 10.53 5.10
N GLY A 48 22.23 10.05 4.49
CA GLY A 48 21.63 10.62 3.28
C GLY A 48 20.43 11.53 3.56
N ALA A 49 19.49 11.58 2.62
CA ALA A 49 18.28 12.40 2.72
C ALA A 49 17.28 11.92 3.80
N GLN A 50 16.28 12.76 4.09
CA GLN A 50 15.15 12.38 4.94
C GLN A 50 14.21 11.44 4.16
N VAL A 51 13.99 10.25 4.69
CA VAL A 51 12.91 9.33 4.26
C VAL A 51 11.59 9.95 4.72
N SER A 52 10.94 10.69 3.82
CA SER A 52 9.68 11.39 4.08
C SER A 52 8.63 10.45 4.65
N ARG A 53 7.96 10.82 5.75
CA ARG A 53 6.82 10.03 6.25
C ARG A 53 5.72 9.84 5.22
N GLN A 54 5.61 10.72 4.23
CA GLN A 54 4.56 10.66 3.20
C GLN A 54 4.75 9.50 2.21
N LEU A 55 5.86 8.77 2.27
CA LEU A 55 6.05 7.50 1.56
C LEU A 55 5.15 6.37 2.10
N PHE A 56 4.55 6.58 3.28
CA PHE A 56 3.60 5.67 3.93
C PHE A 56 2.15 6.17 3.79
N GLY A 57 1.86 6.97 2.76
CA GLY A 57 0.53 7.50 2.46
C GLY A 57 -0.48 6.41 2.11
N GLN A 58 -1.76 6.78 2.21
CA GLN A 58 -2.89 5.92 1.88
C GLN A 58 -3.73 6.56 0.77
N PHE A 59 -4.45 5.77 0.00
CA PHE A 59 -5.37 6.26 -1.03
C PHE A 59 -6.74 5.57 -0.81
N ALA A 60 -7.81 6.35 -0.77
CA ALA A 60 -9.17 5.89 -0.51
C ALA A 60 -10.13 6.50 -1.53
N GLU A 61 -10.48 5.73 -2.55
CA GLU A 61 -11.47 6.12 -3.55
C GLU A 61 -12.88 5.79 -3.11
N HIS A 62 -13.85 6.53 -3.65
CA HIS A 62 -15.24 6.07 -3.74
C HIS A 62 -15.31 4.86 -4.69
N LEU A 63 -14.90 3.71 -4.19
CA LEU A 63 -14.81 2.44 -4.91
C LEU A 63 -15.38 1.32 -4.03
N GLY A 64 -16.44 0.67 -4.51
CA GLY A 64 -17.05 -0.49 -3.86
C GLY A 64 -17.36 -0.26 -2.38
N THR A 65 -16.60 -0.93 -1.50
CA THR A 65 -16.76 -0.84 -0.03
C THR A 65 -15.58 -0.14 0.66
N GLY A 66 -14.74 0.60 -0.07
CA GLY A 66 -13.60 1.33 0.51
C GLY A 66 -14.03 2.46 1.44
N ILE A 67 -14.94 3.33 0.97
CA ILE A 67 -15.57 4.38 1.79
C ILE A 67 -16.74 3.80 2.58
N TYR A 68 -17.79 3.34 1.90
CA TYR A 68 -19.00 2.85 2.58
C TYR A 68 -18.79 1.45 3.15
N GLY A 69 -19.04 1.28 4.44
CA GLY A 69 -18.74 0.07 5.21
C GLY A 69 -17.27 -0.03 5.66
N GLY A 70 -16.32 0.30 4.79
CA GLY A 70 -14.88 0.31 5.09
C GLY A 70 -14.41 1.46 5.99
N VAL A 71 -15.01 2.65 5.87
CA VAL A 71 -14.70 3.82 6.72
C VAL A 71 -15.99 4.42 7.28
N TRP A 72 -16.91 4.81 6.40
CA TRP A 72 -18.18 5.42 6.75
C TRP A 72 -19.26 4.34 6.91
N VAL A 73 -19.81 4.26 8.11
CA VAL A 73 -20.96 3.40 8.44
C VAL A 73 -22.24 4.22 8.72
N GLY A 74 -22.10 5.53 8.98
CA GLY A 74 -23.20 6.41 9.38
C GLY A 74 -23.43 6.44 10.90
N GLU A 75 -23.85 7.59 11.41
CA GLU A 75 -23.95 7.84 12.86
C GLU A 75 -24.96 6.91 13.56
N GLU A 76 -26.06 6.58 12.89
CA GLU A 76 -27.11 5.68 13.38
C GLU A 76 -26.75 4.17 13.23
N SER A 77 -25.54 3.85 12.76
CA SER A 77 -25.12 2.46 12.56
C SER A 77 -24.93 1.72 13.88
N PRO A 78 -25.35 0.44 13.97
CA PRO A 78 -25.05 -0.42 15.14
C PRO A 78 -23.56 -0.78 15.23
N ILE A 79 -22.76 -0.56 14.17
CA ILE A 79 -21.30 -0.70 14.21
C ILE A 79 -20.74 0.44 15.08
N PRO A 80 -19.95 0.15 16.14
CA PRO A 80 -19.39 1.18 17.02
C PRO A 80 -18.60 2.23 16.24
N ASN A 81 -19.11 3.46 16.22
CA ASN A 81 -18.59 4.55 15.41
C ASN A 81 -18.40 5.83 16.22
N THR A 82 -17.68 6.79 15.65
CA THR A 82 -17.57 8.18 16.12
C THR A 82 -17.98 9.06 14.94
N HIS A 83 -19.07 9.81 15.05
CA HIS A 83 -19.59 10.66 13.96
C HIS A 83 -19.73 9.93 12.60
N GLY A 84 -20.08 8.64 12.62
CA GLY A 84 -20.27 7.82 11.42
C GLY A 84 -19.01 7.11 10.90
N TYR A 85 -17.82 7.41 11.44
CA TYR A 85 -16.58 6.67 11.14
C TYR A 85 -16.43 5.47 12.09
N ARG A 86 -16.24 4.26 11.56
CA ARG A 86 -16.13 3.04 12.41
C ARG A 86 -14.85 3.03 13.26
N ASN A 87 -15.01 2.76 14.57
CA ASN A 87 -13.97 3.02 15.58
C ASN A 87 -12.78 2.05 15.51
N ASP A 88 -13.00 0.83 15.00
CA ASP A 88 -11.99 -0.19 14.78
C ASP A 88 -10.97 0.22 13.71
N VAL A 89 -11.45 0.73 12.57
CA VAL A 89 -10.62 1.25 11.48
C VAL A 89 -9.92 2.54 11.90
N VAL A 90 -10.61 3.45 12.59
CA VAL A 90 -10.00 4.66 13.17
C VAL A 90 -8.84 4.28 14.10
N ALA A 91 -9.02 3.31 15.00
CA ALA A 91 -7.98 2.87 15.91
C ALA A 91 -6.78 2.24 15.17
N ALA A 92 -7.04 1.37 14.18
CA ALA A 92 -5.99 0.72 13.39
C ALA A 92 -5.17 1.73 12.56
N LEU A 93 -5.81 2.65 11.84
CA LEU A 93 -5.11 3.66 11.03
C LEU A 93 -4.29 4.63 11.90
N LYS A 94 -4.78 4.98 13.10
CA LYS A 94 -3.97 5.74 14.09
C LYS A 94 -2.80 4.92 14.64
N ALA A 95 -2.97 3.61 14.81
CA ALA A 95 -1.90 2.72 15.28
C ALA A 95 -0.74 2.61 14.27
N ILE A 96 -0.97 2.67 12.95
CA ILE A 96 0.10 2.79 11.94
C ILE A 96 0.60 4.22 11.70
N ALA A 97 -0.07 5.23 12.26
CA ALA A 97 0.21 6.66 12.04
C ALA A 97 0.22 7.01 10.53
N VAL A 98 -0.97 6.91 9.91
CA VAL A 98 -1.17 7.35 8.51
C VAL A 98 -0.74 8.83 8.36
N PRO A 99 0.10 9.18 7.37
CA PRO A 99 0.73 10.50 7.25
C PRO A 99 -0.06 11.45 6.34
N ASN A 100 -0.70 10.91 5.30
CA ASN A 100 -1.71 11.57 4.46
C ASN A 100 -2.68 10.53 3.86
N ILE A 101 -3.86 10.99 3.42
CA ILE A 101 -4.82 10.20 2.64
C ILE A 101 -5.18 10.93 1.35
N ARG A 102 -5.08 10.26 0.19
CA ARG A 102 -5.59 10.73 -1.11
C ARG A 102 -7.08 10.36 -1.27
N TRP A 103 -7.92 11.32 -1.66
CA TRP A 103 -9.39 11.21 -1.81
C TRP A 103 -9.86 12.33 -2.76
N PRO A 104 -10.95 12.21 -3.56
CA PRO A 104 -12.00 11.19 -3.55
C PRO A 104 -11.78 9.99 -4.48
N GLY A 105 -10.72 9.97 -5.29
CA GLY A 105 -10.50 8.87 -6.20
C GLY A 105 -9.27 8.96 -7.07
N GLY A 106 -9.09 7.90 -7.86
CA GLY A 106 -8.36 7.94 -9.11
C GLY A 106 -9.36 8.41 -10.17
N CYS A 107 -9.88 7.50 -10.98
CA CYS A 107 -10.90 7.81 -12.00
C CYS A 107 -12.14 8.51 -11.47
N PHE A 108 -12.62 8.18 -10.26
CA PHE A 108 -13.79 8.85 -9.67
C PHE A 108 -13.56 10.35 -9.44
N ALA A 109 -12.32 10.80 -9.22
CA ALA A 109 -12.03 12.21 -8.94
C ALA A 109 -12.27 13.14 -10.14
N ASP A 110 -12.16 12.63 -11.37
CA ASP A 110 -12.40 13.38 -12.61
C ASP A 110 -13.83 13.25 -13.17
N GLU A 111 -14.73 12.60 -12.41
CA GLU A 111 -16.20 12.68 -12.54
C GLU A 111 -16.86 13.34 -11.29
N TYR A 112 -16.06 13.85 -10.34
CA TYR A 112 -16.57 14.33 -9.05
C TYR A 112 -16.80 15.84 -9.01
N HIS A 113 -18.07 16.25 -8.89
CA HIS A 113 -18.44 17.63 -8.56
C HIS A 113 -18.58 17.82 -7.05
N TRP A 114 -17.59 18.47 -6.43
CA TRP A 114 -17.50 18.59 -4.96
C TRP A 114 -18.73 19.18 -4.26
N ARG A 115 -19.53 19.97 -4.98
CA ARG A 115 -20.77 20.58 -4.47
C ARG A 115 -21.86 19.55 -4.15
N ASP A 116 -21.77 18.36 -4.72
CA ASP A 116 -22.68 17.25 -4.40
C ASP A 116 -22.40 16.66 -3.01
N GLY A 117 -21.13 16.70 -2.57
CA GLY A 117 -20.67 16.19 -1.28
C GLY A 117 -20.73 17.18 -0.11
N VAL A 118 -21.59 18.21 -0.17
CA VAL A 118 -21.73 19.22 0.90
C VAL A 118 -23.19 19.56 1.18
N GLY A 119 -23.45 20.32 2.24
CA GLY A 119 -24.80 20.67 2.67
C GLY A 119 -25.56 19.51 3.33
N THR A 120 -26.86 19.75 3.56
CA THR A 120 -27.78 18.81 4.21
C THR A 120 -27.77 17.45 3.49
N PRO A 121 -27.43 16.32 4.15
CA PRO A 121 -27.31 15.02 3.51
C PRO A 121 -28.53 14.61 2.66
N ALA A 122 -29.75 14.83 3.15
CA ALA A 122 -31.00 14.54 2.42
C ALA A 122 -31.29 15.44 1.19
N LYS A 123 -30.34 16.32 0.82
CA LYS A 123 -30.38 17.15 -0.41
C LYS A 123 -29.17 16.91 -1.33
N ARG A 124 -28.20 16.09 -0.91
CA ARG A 124 -27.07 15.69 -1.76
C ARG A 124 -27.62 14.79 -2.89
N PRO A 125 -27.22 14.98 -4.15
CA PRO A 125 -27.75 14.18 -5.24
C PRO A 125 -27.11 12.78 -5.22
N ILE A 126 -27.93 11.78 -5.55
CA ILE A 126 -27.41 10.47 -5.91
C ILE A 126 -26.75 10.58 -7.30
N ARG A 127 -25.53 10.07 -7.42
CA ARG A 127 -24.79 9.96 -8.69
C ARG A 127 -24.62 8.49 -9.09
N VAL A 128 -24.12 8.26 -10.29
CA VAL A 128 -23.73 6.93 -10.76
C VAL A 128 -22.21 6.85 -10.74
N ASN A 129 -21.65 5.87 -10.04
CA ASN A 129 -20.23 5.56 -10.08
C ASN A 129 -19.96 4.73 -11.33
N THR A 130 -19.63 5.41 -12.45
CA THR A 130 -19.63 4.81 -13.78
C THR A 130 -18.58 3.71 -13.90
N HIS A 131 -17.36 4.03 -13.45
CA HIS A 131 -16.18 3.18 -13.44
C HIS A 131 -16.37 1.94 -12.56
N TRP A 132 -16.84 2.13 -11.32
CA TRP A 132 -16.79 1.10 -10.28
C TRP A 132 -18.09 0.31 -10.13
N GLY A 133 -18.60 -0.15 -11.26
CA GLY A 133 -19.72 -1.09 -11.37
C GLY A 133 -21.09 -0.47 -11.66
N GLY A 134 -21.17 0.83 -11.98
CA GLY A 134 -22.42 1.51 -12.34
C GLY A 134 -23.40 1.68 -11.17
N VAL A 135 -22.90 1.68 -9.94
CA VAL A 135 -23.71 1.72 -8.71
C VAL A 135 -24.06 3.14 -8.26
N GLU A 136 -25.07 3.27 -7.40
CA GLU A 136 -25.46 4.56 -6.81
C GLU A 136 -24.40 5.07 -5.82
N GLU A 137 -23.96 6.31 -6.02
CA GLU A 137 -23.15 7.07 -5.06
C GLU A 137 -24.07 8.06 -4.32
N SER A 138 -24.21 7.89 -3.01
CA SER A 138 -25.11 8.70 -2.17
C SER A 138 -24.61 10.10 -1.81
N ASN A 139 -23.31 10.36 -2.02
CA ASN A 139 -22.58 11.53 -1.52
C ASN A 139 -22.70 11.77 0.00
N ARG A 140 -23.13 10.77 0.79
CA ARG A 140 -23.24 10.90 2.26
C ARG A 140 -21.88 11.08 2.92
N PHE A 141 -20.82 10.50 2.36
CA PHE A 141 -19.44 10.87 2.67
C PHE A 141 -18.97 11.89 1.61
N GLY A 142 -18.64 13.11 2.04
CA GLY A 142 -18.19 14.17 1.14
C GLY A 142 -17.13 15.06 1.80
N THR A 143 -17.05 16.33 1.41
CA THR A 143 -15.93 17.21 1.84
C THR A 143 -15.83 17.35 3.36
N HIS A 144 -16.95 17.50 4.07
CA HIS A 144 -16.92 17.61 5.54
C HIS A 144 -16.52 16.28 6.17
N GLU A 145 -17.16 15.18 5.76
CA GLU A 145 -16.90 13.87 6.34
C GLU A 145 -15.46 13.37 6.07
N PHE A 146 -14.88 13.68 4.90
CA PHE A 146 -13.47 13.38 4.64
C PHE A 146 -12.53 14.24 5.49
N MET A 147 -12.70 15.56 5.50
CA MET A 147 -11.76 16.46 6.16
C MET A 147 -11.76 16.28 7.68
N ASP A 148 -12.93 16.13 8.32
CA ASP A 148 -13.00 15.86 9.76
C ASP A 148 -12.54 14.43 10.11
N PHE A 149 -12.65 13.44 9.20
CA PHE A 149 -11.99 12.14 9.34
C PHE A 149 -10.46 12.27 9.34
N THR A 150 -9.87 13.15 8.51
CA THR A 150 -8.42 13.38 8.56
C THR A 150 -7.96 13.99 9.88
N GLU A 151 -8.73 14.92 10.46
CA GLU A 151 -8.45 15.48 11.79
C GLU A 151 -8.64 14.44 12.91
N LEU A 152 -9.66 13.58 12.83
CA LEU A 152 -9.87 12.48 13.78
C LEU A 152 -8.70 11.50 13.80
N LEU A 153 -8.11 11.19 12.64
CA LEU A 153 -6.89 10.38 12.54
C LEU A 153 -5.63 11.12 12.98
N GLY A 154 -5.57 12.45 12.79
CA GLY A 154 -4.35 13.25 12.91
C GLY A 154 -3.45 13.16 11.66
N THR A 155 -4.05 12.86 10.50
CA THR A 155 -3.38 12.73 9.21
C THR A 155 -3.59 13.99 8.34
N GLN A 156 -2.93 14.07 7.20
CA GLN A 156 -3.05 15.18 6.25
C GLN A 156 -3.99 14.83 5.08
N ALA A 157 -4.82 15.79 4.66
CA ALA A 157 -5.61 15.68 3.45
C ALA A 157 -4.74 15.83 2.19
N TYR A 158 -4.90 14.92 1.24
CA TYR A 158 -4.48 15.08 -0.15
C TYR A 158 -5.75 15.00 -1.03
N ILE A 159 -6.19 16.15 -1.52
CA ILE A 159 -7.41 16.23 -2.35
C ILE A 159 -7.05 16.03 -3.82
N ALA A 160 -7.67 15.07 -4.50
CA ALA A 160 -7.67 14.99 -5.96
C ALA A 160 -8.81 15.87 -6.50
N GLY A 161 -8.49 16.87 -7.31
CA GLY A 161 -9.45 17.80 -7.89
C GLY A 161 -9.72 17.50 -9.36
N ASN A 162 -10.99 17.43 -9.71
CA ASN A 162 -11.50 17.20 -11.06
C ASN A 162 -10.94 18.23 -12.08
N VAL A 163 -10.44 17.70 -13.20
CA VAL A 163 -9.97 18.41 -14.39
C VAL A 163 -10.54 17.80 -15.68
N GLY A 164 -10.92 16.51 -15.67
CA GLY A 164 -11.43 15.78 -16.82
C GLY A 164 -12.74 16.33 -17.39
N ASP A 165 -13.78 16.48 -16.56
CA ASP A 165 -15.09 17.02 -16.98
C ASP A 165 -15.44 18.40 -16.37
N ALA A 166 -14.85 18.77 -15.23
CA ALA A 166 -15.14 20.02 -14.54
C ALA A 166 -14.46 21.26 -15.15
N ALA A 167 -15.07 22.43 -14.93
CA ALA A 167 -14.46 23.72 -15.27
C ALA A 167 -13.41 24.17 -14.21
N PRO A 168 -12.37 24.98 -14.57
CA PRO A 168 -11.34 25.41 -13.63
C PRO A 168 -11.83 26.18 -12.40
N GLU A 169 -13.06 26.68 -12.44
CA GLU A 169 -13.66 27.35 -11.28
C GLU A 169 -14.08 26.39 -10.18
N GLU A 170 -14.42 25.12 -10.46
CA GLU A 170 -14.89 24.20 -9.43
C GLU A 170 -13.82 23.91 -8.39
N ILE A 171 -12.62 23.48 -8.83
CA ILE A 171 -11.48 23.25 -7.93
C ILE A 171 -10.98 24.53 -7.25
N ALA A 172 -11.20 25.70 -7.86
CA ALA A 172 -10.86 26.99 -7.25
C ALA A 172 -11.86 27.36 -6.14
N GLN A 173 -13.16 27.19 -6.38
CA GLN A 173 -14.21 27.35 -5.38
C GLN A 173 -14.02 26.34 -4.23
N TRP A 174 -13.64 25.09 -4.53
CA TRP A 174 -13.43 24.04 -3.53
C TRP A 174 -12.25 24.36 -2.61
N ALA A 175 -11.13 24.80 -3.18
CA ALA A 175 -9.97 25.26 -2.42
C ALA A 175 -10.32 26.46 -1.52
N GLU A 176 -11.10 27.43 -2.01
CA GLU A 176 -11.59 28.54 -1.18
C GLU A 176 -12.51 28.03 -0.06
N TYR A 177 -13.51 27.21 -0.38
CA TYR A 177 -14.47 26.64 0.56
C TYR A 177 -13.77 25.94 1.73
N MET A 178 -12.78 25.09 1.47
CA MET A 178 -12.03 24.38 2.51
C MET A 178 -11.07 25.28 3.30
N THR A 179 -10.35 26.20 2.64
CA THR A 179 -9.16 26.87 3.23
C THR A 179 -9.36 28.34 3.62
N ALA A 180 -10.40 29.02 3.16
CA ALA A 180 -10.55 30.47 3.34
C ALA A 180 -10.96 30.86 4.78
N PRO A 181 -10.15 31.68 5.48
CA PRO A 181 -10.48 32.20 6.81
C PRO A 181 -11.43 33.41 6.76
N THR A 182 -11.60 34.03 5.58
CA THR A 182 -12.38 35.25 5.37
C THR A 182 -13.90 35.02 5.54
N ARG A 183 -14.70 36.05 5.28
CA ARG A 183 -16.17 36.00 5.28
C ARG A 183 -16.77 35.99 3.87
N SER A 184 -16.09 35.39 2.89
CA SER A 184 -16.64 35.16 1.55
C SER A 184 -17.84 34.20 1.59
N SER A 185 -18.65 34.17 0.53
CA SER A 185 -19.82 33.31 0.46
C SER A 185 -19.47 31.82 0.61
N LEU A 186 -18.41 31.34 -0.05
CA LEU A 186 -17.92 29.95 0.07
C LEU A 186 -17.41 29.64 1.48
N ALA A 187 -16.65 30.55 2.08
CA ALA A 187 -16.23 30.38 3.47
C ALA A 187 -17.45 30.30 4.42
N ASN A 188 -18.45 31.18 4.24
CA ASN A 188 -19.67 31.19 5.05
C ASN A 188 -20.57 29.97 4.78
N GLU A 189 -20.58 29.42 3.57
CA GLU A 189 -21.25 28.16 3.22
C GLU A 189 -20.64 26.99 4.00
N ARG A 190 -19.30 26.92 4.11
CA ARG A 190 -18.62 25.96 5.00
C ARG A 190 -19.07 26.13 6.46
N ARG A 191 -19.17 27.37 6.96
CA ARG A 191 -19.66 27.65 8.33
C ARG A 191 -21.10 27.19 8.54
N ALA A 192 -21.99 27.50 7.61
CA ALA A 192 -23.41 27.09 7.66
C ALA A 192 -23.58 25.57 7.63
N ASN A 193 -22.66 24.86 6.96
CA ASN A 193 -22.60 23.40 6.92
C ASN A 193 -21.92 22.77 8.16
N GLY A 194 -21.51 23.56 9.16
CA GLY A 194 -21.05 23.08 10.47
C GLY A 194 -19.60 23.42 10.84
N ARG A 195 -18.76 23.84 9.88
CA ARG A 195 -17.31 24.02 10.09
C ARG A 195 -16.90 25.50 10.02
N ASP A 196 -16.74 26.14 11.17
CA ASP A 196 -16.33 27.56 11.24
C ASP A 196 -14.89 27.79 10.74
N ALA A 197 -13.91 27.18 11.42
CA ALA A 197 -12.50 27.33 11.09
C ALA A 197 -12.14 26.54 9.81
N PRO A 198 -11.27 27.06 8.93
CA PRO A 198 -10.77 26.31 7.79
C PRO A 198 -10.08 25.00 8.20
N TRP A 199 -10.04 24.03 7.29
CA TRP A 199 -9.14 22.89 7.40
C TRP A 199 -7.78 23.20 6.75
N GLN A 200 -6.79 22.34 6.97
CA GLN A 200 -5.53 22.35 6.23
C GLN A 200 -5.64 21.45 4.99
N VAL A 201 -5.36 21.98 3.80
CA VAL A 201 -5.28 21.23 2.54
C VAL A 201 -3.85 21.34 2.01
N PRO A 202 -2.89 20.58 2.58
CA PRO A 202 -1.48 20.68 2.25
C PRO A 202 -1.14 20.18 0.84
N TYR A 203 -1.91 19.23 0.30
CA TYR A 203 -1.67 18.65 -1.03
C TYR A 203 -2.95 18.68 -1.87
N PHE A 204 -2.84 19.09 -3.13
CA PHE A 204 -3.94 19.15 -4.09
C PHE A 204 -3.47 18.63 -5.46
N GLY A 205 -4.08 17.55 -5.94
CA GLY A 205 -3.86 16.97 -7.26
C GLY A 205 -4.73 17.69 -8.29
N VAL A 206 -4.16 18.04 -9.43
CA VAL A 206 -4.84 18.83 -10.48
C VAL A 206 -5.13 17.91 -11.67
N GLY A 207 -6.15 17.07 -11.51
CA GLY A 207 -6.49 15.96 -12.40
C GLY A 207 -5.73 14.67 -12.06
N ASN A 208 -6.35 13.53 -12.34
CA ASN A 208 -5.81 12.19 -12.15
C ASN A 208 -5.89 11.39 -13.47
N GLU A 209 -4.89 10.54 -13.76
CA GLU A 209 -4.83 9.67 -14.96
C GLU A 209 -5.36 10.31 -16.25
N LEU A 210 -4.94 11.54 -16.55
CA LEU A 210 -5.47 12.30 -17.69
C LEU A 210 -5.21 11.61 -19.04
N TRP A 211 -4.21 10.72 -19.12
CA TRP A 211 -3.96 9.82 -20.26
C TRP A 211 -5.03 8.74 -20.46
N GLY A 212 -5.78 8.40 -19.42
CA GLY A 212 -6.80 7.36 -19.37
C GLY A 212 -8.17 7.92 -18.99
N CYS A 213 -8.72 7.46 -17.87
CA CYS A 213 -10.07 7.82 -17.43
C CYS A 213 -10.29 9.32 -17.23
N GLY A 214 -9.25 10.08 -16.83
CA GLY A 214 -9.32 11.54 -16.69
C GLY A 214 -9.42 12.34 -18.00
N GLY A 215 -9.57 11.70 -19.17
CA GLY A 215 -9.91 12.39 -20.42
C GLY A 215 -9.20 11.93 -21.69
N ASN A 216 -8.45 10.82 -21.67
CA ASN A 216 -7.71 10.26 -22.81
C ASN A 216 -6.80 11.30 -23.51
N MET A 217 -6.20 12.19 -22.73
CA MET A 217 -5.40 13.32 -23.18
C MET A 217 -4.00 12.88 -23.62
N ARG A 218 -3.49 13.46 -24.72
CA ARG A 218 -2.04 13.47 -24.96
C ARG A 218 -1.35 14.39 -23.97
N VAL A 219 -0.12 14.06 -23.56
CA VAL A 219 0.61 14.85 -22.56
C VAL A 219 0.77 16.33 -22.95
N GLU A 220 0.94 16.68 -24.23
CA GLU A 220 1.08 18.09 -24.63
C GLU A 220 -0.19 18.89 -24.30
N TYR A 221 -1.36 18.27 -24.40
CA TYR A 221 -2.63 18.88 -24.00
C TYR A 221 -2.82 18.85 -22.48
N ALA A 222 -2.50 17.74 -21.82
CA ALA A 222 -2.56 17.62 -20.36
C ALA A 222 -1.66 18.65 -19.65
N ALA A 223 -0.48 18.98 -20.22
CA ALA A 223 0.41 20.01 -19.71
C ALA A 223 -0.22 21.42 -19.76
N ASP A 224 -0.85 21.79 -20.88
CA ASP A 224 -1.56 23.07 -21.01
C ASP A 224 -2.81 23.15 -20.14
N VAL A 225 -3.57 22.05 -20.04
CA VAL A 225 -4.70 21.91 -19.12
C VAL A 225 -4.24 22.06 -17.68
N PHE A 226 -3.21 21.33 -17.23
CA PHE A 226 -2.63 21.48 -15.90
C PHE A 226 -2.22 22.93 -15.60
N ARG A 227 -1.46 23.57 -16.51
CA ARG A 227 -1.01 24.97 -16.37
C ARG A 227 -2.19 25.94 -16.24
N ARG A 228 -3.28 25.71 -16.97
CA ARG A 228 -4.53 26.48 -16.85
C ARG A 228 -5.19 26.26 -15.49
N TYR A 229 -5.51 25.01 -15.13
CA TYR A 229 -6.29 24.69 -13.93
C TYR A 229 -5.52 25.04 -12.64
N GLN A 230 -4.23 24.73 -12.58
CA GLN A 230 -3.38 25.04 -11.41
C GLN A 230 -3.30 26.54 -11.12
N THR A 231 -3.52 27.43 -12.10
CA THR A 231 -3.49 28.88 -11.92
C THR A 231 -4.62 29.36 -11.00
N PHE A 232 -5.76 28.66 -10.98
CA PHE A 232 -6.96 29.08 -10.24
C PHE A 232 -7.00 28.55 -8.81
N VAL A 233 -6.44 27.36 -8.54
CA VAL A 233 -6.17 26.87 -7.17
C VAL A 233 -5.18 27.80 -6.49
N LYS A 234 -5.64 28.62 -5.52
CA LYS A 234 -4.80 29.61 -4.83
C LYS A 234 -4.72 29.31 -3.34
N SER A 235 -3.50 29.39 -2.81
CA SER A 235 -3.24 29.34 -1.38
C SER A 235 -3.65 30.67 -0.70
N PRO A 236 -4.47 30.66 0.36
CA PRO A 236 -4.69 31.85 1.18
C PRO A 236 -3.43 32.16 2.00
N ALA A 237 -3.31 33.38 2.53
CA ALA A 237 -2.15 33.78 3.34
C ALA A 237 -1.95 32.95 4.63
N SER A 238 -2.94 32.15 5.03
CA SER A 238 -2.93 31.30 6.24
C SER A 238 -2.35 29.90 6.05
N GLN A 239 -2.17 29.40 4.82
CA GLN A 239 -1.58 28.08 4.55
C GLN A 239 -1.08 27.96 3.11
N LYS A 240 -0.05 27.13 2.85
CA LYS A 240 0.43 26.80 1.50
C LYS A 240 -0.21 25.48 1.04
N ILE A 241 -0.84 25.52 -0.13
CA ILE A 241 -1.33 24.35 -0.86
C ILE A 241 -0.23 23.93 -1.85
N LEU A 242 0.27 22.70 -1.73
CA LEU A 242 1.19 22.08 -2.68
C LEU A 242 0.40 21.46 -3.83
N LYS A 243 0.86 21.65 -5.07
CA LYS A 243 0.16 21.24 -6.29
C LYS A 243 0.86 20.04 -6.93
N ILE A 244 0.14 18.93 -7.01
CA ILE A 244 0.62 17.72 -7.69
C ILE A 244 0.07 17.73 -9.13
N ALA A 245 0.97 17.58 -10.09
CA ALA A 245 0.64 17.46 -11.50
C ALA A 245 0.43 16.00 -11.90
N PRO A 246 -0.50 15.70 -12.83
CA PRO A 246 -0.72 14.34 -13.31
C PRO A 246 0.48 13.86 -14.14
N GLY A 247 1.10 12.76 -13.72
CA GLY A 247 2.27 12.15 -14.32
C GLY A 247 1.98 10.81 -15.04
N PRO A 248 3.03 10.02 -15.35
CA PRO A 248 2.95 8.83 -16.20
C PRO A 248 2.24 7.66 -15.52
N SER A 249 1.68 6.78 -16.36
CA SER A 249 1.61 5.34 -16.04
C SER A 249 2.94 4.68 -16.39
N ASP A 250 3.36 3.71 -15.58
CA ASP A 250 4.41 2.75 -15.89
C ASP A 250 5.69 3.39 -16.49
N ASP A 251 6.04 3.03 -17.72
CA ASP A 251 7.24 3.46 -18.44
C ASP A 251 6.99 4.54 -19.51
N ASP A 252 5.92 5.35 -19.40
CA ASP A 252 5.72 6.53 -20.27
C ASP A 252 6.68 7.68 -19.91
N TYR A 253 7.94 7.51 -20.34
CA TYR A 253 8.98 8.53 -20.22
C TYR A 253 8.69 9.79 -21.04
N HIS A 254 7.85 9.72 -22.07
CA HIS A 254 7.45 10.89 -22.87
C HIS A 254 6.50 11.79 -22.07
N TRP A 255 5.61 11.21 -21.26
CA TRP A 255 4.77 11.97 -20.36
C TRP A 255 5.60 12.78 -19.35
N THR A 256 6.57 12.14 -18.69
CA THR A 256 7.49 12.81 -17.75
C THR A 256 8.34 13.88 -18.46
N GLU A 257 8.84 13.61 -19.67
CA GLU A 257 9.61 14.57 -20.47
C GLU A 257 8.81 15.85 -20.77
N VAL A 258 7.57 15.72 -21.23
CA VAL A 258 6.74 16.87 -21.60
C VAL A 258 6.21 17.61 -20.37
N MET A 259 5.69 16.92 -19.36
CA MET A 259 5.22 17.58 -18.13
C MET A 259 6.35 18.36 -17.43
N MET A 260 7.55 17.80 -17.36
CA MET A 260 8.69 18.50 -16.75
C MET A 260 9.17 19.67 -17.61
N ARG A 261 9.25 19.50 -18.94
CA ARG A 261 9.68 20.57 -19.86
C ARG A 261 8.74 21.78 -19.86
N GLU A 262 7.43 21.54 -19.95
CA GLU A 262 6.43 22.60 -20.11
C GLU A 262 5.91 23.18 -18.78
N ALA A 263 5.86 22.36 -17.72
CA ALA A 263 5.09 22.69 -16.50
C ALA A 263 5.86 22.64 -15.16
N THR A 264 7.15 22.26 -15.11
CA THR A 264 7.99 22.20 -13.87
C THR A 264 7.77 23.36 -12.90
N LYS A 265 7.72 24.59 -13.43
CA LYS A 265 7.68 25.83 -12.63
C LYS A 265 6.32 26.09 -11.97
N PHE A 266 5.32 25.26 -12.24
CA PHE A 266 3.93 25.41 -11.81
C PHE A 266 3.46 24.27 -10.89
N MET A 267 4.31 23.29 -10.61
CA MET A 267 4.04 22.13 -9.78
C MET A 267 4.97 22.09 -8.56
N ASP A 268 4.48 21.57 -7.44
CA ASP A 268 5.30 21.23 -6.26
C ASP A 268 5.66 19.72 -6.27
N GLY A 269 4.91 18.90 -7.00
CA GLY A 269 5.21 17.49 -7.30
C GLY A 269 4.58 17.01 -8.62
N LEU A 270 5.05 15.88 -9.12
CA LEU A 270 4.54 15.15 -10.28
C LEU A 270 4.19 13.73 -9.82
N SER A 271 2.99 13.23 -10.13
CA SER A 271 2.62 11.84 -9.81
C SER A 271 3.39 10.82 -10.67
N MET A 272 3.35 9.55 -10.29
CA MET A 272 3.55 8.41 -11.20
C MET A 272 2.79 7.20 -10.65
N HIS A 273 2.16 6.43 -11.54
CA HIS A 273 1.35 5.27 -11.18
C HIS A 273 2.07 3.99 -11.63
N TYR A 274 2.20 2.98 -10.76
CA TYR A 274 2.74 1.68 -11.14
C TYR A 274 2.10 0.52 -10.35
N TYR A 275 1.34 -0.32 -11.05
CA TYR A 275 0.69 -1.48 -10.47
C TYR A 275 1.48 -2.78 -10.67
N THR A 276 1.66 -3.54 -9.59
CA THR A 276 2.25 -4.88 -9.63
C THR A 276 1.18 -5.90 -10.07
N ILE A 277 1.05 -6.07 -11.40
CA ILE A 277 0.04 -6.96 -12.01
C ILE A 277 0.68 -8.25 -12.55
N PRO A 278 0.74 -9.36 -11.78
CA PRO A 278 1.16 -10.65 -12.30
C PRO A 278 0.17 -11.17 -13.36
N GLY A 279 0.72 -11.72 -14.44
CA GLY A 279 -0.01 -12.00 -15.69
C GLY A 279 -0.13 -10.79 -16.64
N GLY A 280 0.06 -9.55 -16.17
CA GLY A 280 -0.21 -8.34 -16.93
C GLY A 280 -1.70 -7.98 -17.00
N TRP A 281 -2.04 -6.96 -17.80
CA TRP A 281 -3.42 -6.49 -17.95
C TRP A 281 -4.24 -7.35 -18.92
N PRO A 282 -5.54 -7.62 -18.66
CA PRO A 282 -6.27 -7.30 -17.43
C PRO A 282 -5.93 -8.27 -16.28
N PRO A 283 -6.05 -7.85 -15.01
CA PRO A 283 -5.67 -8.65 -13.84
C PRO A 283 -6.41 -10.00 -13.78
N ARG A 284 -5.65 -11.10 -13.84
CA ARG A 284 -6.18 -12.48 -13.84
C ARG A 284 -5.50 -13.42 -12.84
N ALA A 285 -4.39 -13.04 -12.23
CA ALA A 285 -3.73 -13.83 -11.20
C ALA A 285 -4.57 -13.86 -9.90
N SER A 286 -4.52 -14.96 -9.15
CA SER A 286 -5.23 -15.09 -7.88
C SER A 286 -4.48 -14.43 -6.71
N SER A 287 -5.24 -13.81 -5.80
CA SER A 287 -4.78 -13.29 -4.52
C SER A 287 -4.64 -14.36 -3.43
N THR A 288 -5.29 -15.52 -3.57
CA THR A 288 -5.38 -16.57 -2.52
C THR A 288 -4.62 -17.85 -2.84
N THR A 289 -4.38 -18.13 -4.12
CA THR A 289 -3.93 -19.46 -4.56
C THR A 289 -2.92 -19.30 -5.68
N PHE A 290 -1.65 -19.54 -5.38
CA PHE A 290 -0.54 -19.35 -6.31
C PHE A 290 0.62 -20.30 -5.96
N ASP A 291 1.45 -20.58 -6.96
CA ASP A 291 2.66 -21.37 -6.85
C ASP A 291 3.91 -20.48 -6.74
N GLU A 292 5.09 -21.12 -6.77
CA GLU A 292 6.37 -20.43 -6.71
C GLU A 292 6.66 -19.58 -7.97
N ALA A 293 6.15 -19.98 -9.15
CA ALA A 293 6.29 -19.20 -10.38
C ALA A 293 5.51 -17.87 -10.29
N ALA A 294 4.26 -17.93 -9.83
CA ALA A 294 3.44 -16.74 -9.61
C ALA A 294 3.93 -15.89 -8.41
N TRP A 295 4.58 -16.49 -7.41
CA TRP A 295 5.30 -15.77 -6.35
C TRP A 295 6.46 -14.96 -6.93
N ILE A 296 7.46 -15.61 -7.55
CA ILE A 296 8.66 -14.92 -8.05
C ILE A 296 8.31 -13.90 -9.14
N GLN A 297 7.30 -14.16 -9.98
CA GLN A 297 6.85 -13.19 -10.98
C GLN A 297 6.25 -11.93 -10.35
N THR A 298 5.52 -12.06 -9.23
CA THR A 298 4.94 -10.89 -8.53
C THR A 298 6.06 -10.02 -7.94
N LEU A 299 7.05 -10.64 -7.29
CA LEU A 299 8.20 -9.92 -6.73
C LEU A 299 9.10 -9.33 -7.82
N SER A 300 9.33 -10.06 -8.91
CA SER A 300 10.09 -9.59 -10.08
C SER A 300 9.44 -8.37 -10.73
N ARG A 301 8.10 -8.36 -10.86
CA ARG A 301 7.35 -7.18 -11.33
C ARG A 301 7.44 -6.00 -10.36
N THR A 302 7.27 -6.21 -9.05
CA THR A 302 7.29 -5.08 -8.11
C THR A 302 8.65 -4.38 -8.05
N LEU A 303 9.75 -5.11 -8.27
CA LEU A 303 11.10 -4.54 -8.34
C LEU A 303 11.33 -3.63 -9.56
N VAL A 304 10.48 -3.68 -10.59
CA VAL A 304 10.53 -2.75 -11.74
C VAL A 304 10.31 -1.30 -11.30
N MET A 305 9.66 -1.07 -10.15
CA MET A 305 9.51 0.25 -9.52
C MET A 305 10.85 1.01 -9.39
N ASP A 306 11.95 0.32 -9.09
CA ASP A 306 13.28 0.94 -8.99
C ASP A 306 13.79 1.48 -10.34
N GLU A 307 13.55 0.73 -11.42
CA GLU A 307 13.92 1.13 -12.78
C GLU A 307 13.08 2.32 -13.27
N LEU A 308 11.77 2.31 -13.00
CA LEU A 308 10.85 3.40 -13.34
C LEU A 308 11.22 4.68 -12.59
N ILE A 309 11.37 4.60 -11.25
CA ILE A 309 11.78 5.73 -10.42
C ILE A 309 13.13 6.27 -10.89
N THR A 310 14.12 5.42 -11.15
CA THR A 310 15.45 5.83 -11.62
C THR A 310 15.36 6.61 -12.94
N LYS A 311 14.62 6.10 -13.93
CA LYS A 311 14.52 6.72 -15.26
C LYS A 311 13.66 7.99 -15.25
N HIS A 312 12.50 7.98 -14.59
CA HIS A 312 11.68 9.18 -14.43
C HIS A 312 12.43 10.27 -13.65
N SER A 313 13.15 9.91 -12.57
CA SER A 313 13.99 10.84 -11.81
C SER A 313 15.13 11.44 -12.65
N ALA A 314 15.76 10.66 -13.52
CA ALA A 314 16.80 11.15 -14.43
C ALA A 314 16.23 12.14 -15.47
N ILE A 315 14.98 11.95 -15.91
CA ILE A 315 14.27 12.91 -16.77
C ILE A 315 13.93 14.19 -16.00
N MET A 316 13.43 14.05 -14.76
CA MET A 316 13.15 15.18 -13.88
C MET A 316 14.40 16.03 -13.58
N ASP A 317 15.56 15.40 -13.40
CA ASP A 317 16.85 16.09 -13.15
C ASP A 317 17.31 16.96 -14.34
N LYS A 318 16.87 16.70 -15.58
CA LYS A 318 17.15 17.57 -16.74
C LYS A 318 16.53 18.97 -16.62
N TYR A 319 15.36 19.05 -15.97
CA TYR A 319 14.54 20.26 -15.91
C TYR A 319 14.48 20.88 -14.51
N ASP A 320 14.69 20.07 -13.48
CA ASP A 320 14.77 20.45 -12.07
C ASP A 320 15.94 19.72 -11.38
N PRO A 321 17.20 20.07 -11.69
CA PRO A 321 18.39 19.45 -11.08
C PRO A 321 18.50 19.75 -9.57
N ALA A 322 17.78 20.77 -9.09
CA ALA A 322 17.68 21.12 -7.67
C ALA A 322 16.62 20.29 -6.90
N LYS A 323 15.99 19.30 -7.57
CA LYS A 323 15.02 18.36 -7.00
C LYS A 323 13.83 19.02 -6.27
N LYS A 324 13.43 20.23 -6.65
CA LYS A 324 12.30 20.96 -6.04
C LYS A 324 10.96 20.27 -6.24
N VAL A 325 10.72 19.71 -7.42
CA VAL A 325 9.51 18.94 -7.74
C VAL A 325 9.66 17.54 -7.12
N ALA A 326 8.74 17.15 -6.25
CA ALA A 326 8.69 15.78 -5.74
C ALA A 326 8.27 14.81 -6.85
N LEU A 327 8.87 13.62 -6.90
CA LEU A 327 8.21 12.47 -7.51
C LEU A 327 7.27 11.88 -6.44
N VAL A 328 6.04 11.62 -6.85
CA VAL A 328 4.92 11.23 -5.98
C VAL A 328 4.34 9.93 -6.50
N VAL A 329 4.59 8.81 -5.83
CA VAL A 329 4.13 7.49 -6.29
C VAL A 329 2.76 7.21 -5.68
N ASP A 330 1.72 7.97 -6.07
CA ASP A 330 0.42 7.97 -5.40
C ASP A 330 -0.63 6.98 -5.92
N GLU A 331 -0.25 6.12 -6.87
CA GLU A 331 -0.87 4.80 -7.05
C GLU A 331 0.20 3.71 -7.21
N TRP A 332 0.26 2.81 -6.24
CA TRP A 332 1.05 1.57 -6.32
C TRP A 332 0.44 0.45 -5.49
N GLY A 333 0.83 -0.79 -5.78
CA GLY A 333 0.41 -1.98 -5.05
C GLY A 333 0.10 -3.16 -5.97
N THR A 334 -0.39 -4.26 -5.41
CA THR A 334 -0.81 -5.45 -6.17
C THR A 334 -2.22 -5.32 -6.72
N TRP A 335 -2.41 -5.74 -7.98
CA TRP A 335 -3.74 -5.87 -8.59
C TRP A 335 -3.93 -7.30 -9.09
N TYR A 336 -4.94 -7.98 -8.58
CA TYR A 336 -5.29 -9.37 -8.86
C TYR A 336 -6.68 -9.50 -9.50
N ALA A 337 -7.06 -10.72 -9.87
CA ALA A 337 -8.45 -11.04 -10.16
C ALA A 337 -9.33 -10.78 -8.92
N PRO A 338 -10.57 -10.28 -9.10
CA PRO A 338 -11.52 -10.11 -8.00
C PRO A 338 -11.88 -11.47 -7.38
N LEU A 339 -12.18 -11.47 -6.08
CA LEU A 339 -12.56 -12.69 -5.35
C LEU A 339 -13.81 -13.35 -5.96
N PRO A 340 -13.86 -14.68 -6.09
CA PRO A 340 -15.02 -15.38 -6.66
C PRO A 340 -16.32 -15.01 -5.95
N GLY A 341 -17.30 -14.50 -6.72
CA GLY A 341 -18.60 -14.05 -6.22
C GLY A 341 -18.67 -12.58 -5.78
N SER A 342 -17.55 -11.85 -5.76
CA SER A 342 -17.56 -10.38 -5.61
C SER A 342 -17.92 -9.67 -6.93
N ASN A 343 -18.33 -8.41 -6.85
CA ASN A 343 -18.49 -7.55 -8.02
C ASN A 343 -17.09 -7.19 -8.57
N PRO A 344 -16.74 -7.48 -9.84
CA PRO A 344 -15.45 -7.10 -10.41
C PRO A 344 -15.15 -5.60 -10.32
N GLY A 345 -16.16 -4.73 -10.42
CA GLY A 345 -15.99 -3.28 -10.28
C GLY A 345 -15.65 -2.80 -8.88
N PHE A 346 -15.70 -3.67 -7.86
CA PHE A 346 -15.36 -3.32 -6.46
C PHE A 346 -13.91 -3.67 -6.08
N LEU A 347 -13.13 -4.27 -7.00
CA LEU A 347 -11.71 -4.60 -6.83
C LEU A 347 -11.35 -5.31 -5.51
N GLN A 348 -12.28 -6.14 -5.02
CA GLN A 348 -12.11 -6.91 -3.78
C GLN A 348 -11.17 -8.09 -4.01
N GLN A 349 -9.98 -8.02 -3.42
CA GLN A 349 -8.97 -9.07 -3.45
C GLN A 349 -8.51 -9.41 -2.01
N GLN A 350 -7.95 -10.61 -1.81
CA GLN A 350 -7.30 -10.96 -0.54
C GLN A 350 -5.88 -10.38 -0.46
N ASN A 351 -5.31 -10.36 0.74
CA ASN A 351 -3.98 -9.82 1.02
C ASN A 351 -3.14 -10.85 1.79
N SER A 352 -2.04 -11.27 1.20
CA SER A 352 -1.24 -12.43 1.59
C SER A 352 0.19 -12.05 2.02
N LEU A 353 0.97 -13.02 2.48
CA LEU A 353 2.40 -12.85 2.74
C LEU A 353 3.16 -12.29 1.51
N ARG A 354 2.72 -12.62 0.27
CA ARG A 354 3.28 -12.07 -0.97
C ARG A 354 3.11 -10.55 -1.05
N ASP A 355 1.97 -10.04 -0.61
CA ASP A 355 1.63 -8.61 -0.61
C ASP A 355 2.41 -7.85 0.47
N ALA A 356 2.66 -8.49 1.63
CA ALA A 356 3.60 -7.96 2.60
C ALA A 356 5.00 -7.78 2.00
N LEU A 357 5.53 -8.77 1.27
CA LEU A 357 6.83 -8.64 0.61
C LEU A 357 6.82 -7.55 -0.47
N VAL A 358 5.75 -7.42 -1.25
CA VAL A 358 5.58 -6.29 -2.19
C VAL A 358 5.71 -4.94 -1.46
N ALA A 359 5.03 -4.77 -0.33
CA ALA A 359 5.12 -3.53 0.44
C ALA A 359 6.53 -3.26 0.99
N SER A 360 7.22 -4.26 1.51
CA SER A 360 8.59 -4.08 2.04
C SER A 360 9.59 -3.69 0.95
N LEU A 361 9.51 -4.32 -0.22
CA LEU A 361 10.38 -4.01 -1.36
C LEU A 361 10.16 -2.58 -1.88
N ASN A 362 8.91 -2.13 -1.98
CA ASN A 362 8.61 -0.76 -2.39
C ASN A 362 9.10 0.26 -1.35
N PHE A 363 8.94 0.00 -0.05
CA PHE A 363 9.52 0.87 0.99
C PHE A 363 11.05 0.91 0.99
N ASP A 364 11.72 -0.23 0.75
CA ASP A 364 13.16 -0.26 0.56
C ASP A 364 13.58 0.66 -0.61
N ILE A 365 12.95 0.50 -1.78
CA ILE A 365 13.20 1.29 -3.00
C ILE A 365 12.93 2.79 -2.76
N PHE A 366 11.75 3.15 -2.25
CA PHE A 366 11.40 4.54 -1.97
C PHE A 366 12.38 5.20 -0.98
N SER A 367 12.91 4.42 -0.02
CA SER A 367 13.94 4.92 0.91
C SER A 367 15.32 5.12 0.27
N GLN A 368 15.65 4.45 -0.84
CA GLN A 368 16.87 4.73 -1.61
C GLN A 368 16.73 6.05 -2.38
N HIS A 369 15.58 6.29 -3.02
CA HIS A 369 15.31 7.46 -3.86
C HIS A 369 14.77 8.68 -3.10
N ALA A 370 14.91 8.71 -1.77
CA ALA A 370 14.29 9.67 -0.86
C ALA A 370 14.63 11.15 -1.11
N GLU A 371 15.68 11.47 -1.88
CA GLU A 371 15.94 12.84 -2.35
C GLU A 371 14.84 13.34 -3.30
N ARG A 372 14.35 12.48 -4.20
CA ARG A 372 13.39 12.82 -5.27
C ARG A 372 12.00 12.29 -4.99
N VAL A 373 11.88 11.02 -4.60
CA VAL A 373 10.61 10.40 -4.21
C VAL A 373 10.28 10.81 -2.78
N ARG A 374 9.23 11.60 -2.60
CA ARG A 374 8.93 12.23 -1.30
C ARG A 374 7.49 12.06 -0.82
N MET A 375 6.63 11.46 -1.63
CA MET A 375 5.30 10.98 -1.25
C MET A 375 5.02 9.68 -2.01
N ALA A 376 4.26 8.77 -1.41
CA ALA A 376 3.73 7.58 -2.07
C ALA A 376 2.45 7.13 -1.36
N ASN A 377 1.46 6.64 -2.12
CA ASN A 377 0.15 6.27 -1.60
C ASN A 377 -0.24 4.89 -2.15
N ILE A 378 -0.43 3.92 -1.26
CA ILE A 378 -0.79 2.56 -1.69
C ILE A 378 -2.27 2.48 -2.07
N ALA A 379 -2.55 1.79 -3.17
CA ALA A 379 -3.87 1.52 -3.69
C ALA A 379 -4.43 0.21 -3.13
N GLN A 380 -5.46 0.20 -2.28
CA GLN A 380 -6.09 1.34 -1.58
C GLN A 380 -6.14 1.05 -0.06
N MET A 381 -6.80 1.91 0.72
CA MET A 381 -6.72 1.89 2.18
C MET A 381 -7.51 0.74 2.83
N VAL A 382 -8.75 0.49 2.39
CA VAL A 382 -9.67 -0.50 3.00
C VAL A 382 -10.46 -1.22 1.90
N ASN A 383 -10.69 -2.53 2.04
CA ASN A 383 -11.48 -3.42 1.16
C ASN A 383 -11.09 -3.53 -0.32
N VAL A 384 -10.27 -2.62 -0.83
CA VAL A 384 -9.99 -2.38 -2.25
C VAL A 384 -8.51 -2.58 -2.53
N LEU A 385 -8.18 -3.37 -3.56
CA LEU A 385 -6.81 -3.63 -4.02
C LEU A 385 -5.89 -4.09 -2.85
N GLN A 386 -4.70 -3.52 -2.67
CA GLN A 386 -3.74 -3.95 -1.64
C GLN A 386 -4.07 -3.37 -0.24
N ALA A 387 -5.31 -3.55 0.20
CA ALA A 387 -5.90 -2.99 1.41
C ALA A 387 -5.05 -3.16 2.69
N MET A 388 -5.08 -2.15 3.56
CA MET A 388 -4.59 -2.28 4.95
C MET A 388 -5.53 -3.13 5.80
N ILE A 389 -6.83 -3.01 5.52
CA ILE A 389 -7.90 -3.55 6.36
C ILE A 389 -8.98 -4.13 5.45
N LEU A 390 -9.54 -5.28 5.83
CA LEU A 390 -10.75 -5.83 5.23
C LEU A 390 -11.88 -5.85 6.28
N THR A 391 -13.11 -5.54 5.87
CA THR A 391 -14.29 -5.45 6.75
C THR A 391 -15.50 -6.17 6.18
N ASP A 392 -16.27 -6.85 7.03
CA ASP A 392 -17.54 -7.50 6.69
C ASP A 392 -18.55 -7.26 7.81
N GLY A 393 -19.42 -6.27 7.62
CA GLY A 393 -20.27 -5.75 8.69
C GLY A 393 -19.42 -5.19 9.85
N ASP A 394 -19.70 -5.66 11.06
CA ASP A 394 -18.96 -5.35 12.30
C ASP A 394 -17.56 -5.99 12.37
N LYS A 395 -17.26 -6.97 11.51
CA LYS A 395 -15.95 -7.64 11.48
C LYS A 395 -14.90 -6.74 10.82
N MET A 396 -13.69 -6.83 11.33
CA MET A 396 -12.48 -6.23 10.76
C MET A 396 -11.33 -7.23 10.84
N VAL A 397 -10.47 -7.27 9.82
CA VAL A 397 -9.18 -7.98 9.87
C VAL A 397 -8.06 -7.11 9.30
N LEU A 398 -6.92 -7.14 9.98
CA LEU A 398 -5.69 -6.44 9.58
C LEU A 398 -4.93 -7.30 8.57
N THR A 399 -4.45 -6.69 7.49
CA THR A 399 -3.77 -7.44 6.43
C THR A 399 -2.28 -7.64 6.72
N PRO A 400 -1.63 -8.63 6.07
CA PRO A 400 -0.18 -8.73 6.03
C PRO A 400 0.49 -7.41 5.61
N THR A 401 -0.11 -6.68 4.65
CA THR A 401 0.38 -5.36 4.22
C THR A 401 0.32 -4.32 5.35
N TYR A 402 -0.77 -4.21 6.11
CA TYR A 402 -0.85 -3.33 7.29
C TYR A 402 0.26 -3.62 8.30
N HIS A 403 0.62 -4.89 8.50
CA HIS A 403 1.71 -5.25 9.39
C HIS A 403 3.08 -4.77 8.90
N VAL A 404 3.28 -4.61 7.59
CA VAL A 404 4.51 -3.98 7.05
C VAL A 404 4.51 -2.48 7.27
N PHE A 405 3.39 -1.78 7.04
CA PHE A 405 3.25 -0.37 7.43
C PHE A 405 3.55 -0.16 8.93
N ALA A 406 3.09 -1.08 9.79
CA ALA A 406 3.39 -1.06 11.23
C ALA A 406 4.88 -1.29 11.55
N LEU A 407 5.55 -2.23 10.86
CA LEU A 407 6.98 -2.50 11.02
C LEU A 407 7.86 -1.34 10.54
N TYR A 408 7.48 -0.67 9.44
CA TYR A 408 8.24 0.43 8.84
C TYR A 408 7.98 1.81 9.46
N LYS A 409 7.10 1.94 10.48
CA LYS A 409 6.93 3.21 11.22
C LYS A 409 8.22 3.94 11.62
N PRO A 410 9.33 3.28 12.02
CA PRO A 410 10.59 3.96 12.34
C PRO A 410 11.22 4.72 11.16
N TYR A 411 10.79 4.47 9.92
CA TYR A 411 11.25 5.17 8.71
C TYR A 411 10.53 6.52 8.50
N GLN A 412 9.43 6.79 9.22
CA GLN A 412 8.67 8.04 9.05
C GLN A 412 9.48 9.28 9.48
N ASP A 413 9.86 10.10 8.50
CA ASP A 413 10.77 11.25 8.66
C ASP A 413 12.15 10.87 9.23
N ALA A 414 12.61 9.64 8.97
CA ALA A 414 13.93 9.16 9.35
C ALA A 414 15.03 9.66 8.41
N THR A 415 16.30 9.44 8.74
CA THR A 415 17.44 9.70 7.84
C THR A 415 17.88 8.42 7.14
N HIS A 416 17.95 8.42 5.80
CA HIS A 416 18.50 7.30 5.01
C HIS A 416 19.92 6.95 5.44
N LEU A 417 20.25 5.65 5.52
CA LEU A 417 21.61 5.16 5.69
C LEU A 417 21.96 4.17 4.55
N PRO A 418 23.09 4.36 3.83
CA PRO A 418 23.49 3.44 2.76
C PRO A 418 23.72 2.03 3.29
N LEU A 419 22.91 1.08 2.79
CA LEU A 419 23.05 -0.35 2.99
C LEU A 419 23.33 -1.01 1.64
N GLN A 420 24.51 -1.60 1.48
CA GLN A 420 24.85 -2.37 0.27
C GLN A 420 24.85 -3.86 0.60
N LEU A 421 24.08 -4.65 -0.15
CA LEU A 421 24.01 -6.11 -0.02
C LEU A 421 24.63 -6.79 -1.24
N GLN A 422 25.62 -7.66 -1.02
CA GLN A 422 26.13 -8.60 -2.01
C GLN A 422 25.29 -9.88 -1.91
N THR A 423 24.11 -9.85 -2.54
CA THR A 423 23.16 -10.96 -2.58
C THR A 423 23.30 -11.77 -3.88
N PRO A 424 23.22 -13.11 -3.83
CA PRO A 424 22.99 -13.90 -5.04
C PRO A 424 21.54 -13.70 -5.54
N GLN A 425 21.26 -14.26 -6.72
CA GLN A 425 19.91 -14.29 -7.27
C GLN A 425 19.15 -15.52 -6.75
N TYR A 426 17.95 -15.31 -6.21
CA TYR A 426 16.91 -16.33 -6.16
C TYR A 426 16.39 -16.55 -7.58
N ARG A 427 16.16 -17.81 -7.97
CA ARG A 427 15.81 -18.24 -9.32
C ARG A 427 14.75 -19.31 -9.28
N HIS A 428 13.68 -19.12 -10.04
CA HIS A 428 12.68 -20.16 -10.26
C HIS A 428 12.15 -20.07 -11.70
N GLY A 429 12.34 -21.14 -12.48
CA GLY A 429 12.21 -21.09 -13.94
C GLY A 429 13.16 -20.05 -14.55
N ASP A 430 12.69 -19.34 -15.57
CA ASP A 430 13.45 -18.28 -16.26
C ASP A 430 13.46 -16.93 -15.50
N THR A 431 12.79 -16.83 -14.34
CA THR A 431 12.73 -15.60 -13.53
C THR A 431 13.86 -15.58 -12.49
N GLN A 432 14.48 -14.41 -12.30
CA GLN A 432 15.47 -14.15 -11.26
C GLN A 432 15.13 -12.86 -10.50
N VAL A 433 15.42 -12.84 -9.20
CA VAL A 433 15.36 -11.65 -8.32
C VAL A 433 16.53 -11.71 -7.31
N PRO A 434 16.95 -10.61 -6.67
CA PRO A 434 17.81 -10.69 -5.48
C PRO A 434 17.21 -11.63 -4.43
N ALA A 435 17.99 -12.56 -3.89
CA ALA A 435 17.52 -13.49 -2.86
C ALA A 435 17.15 -12.75 -1.56
N VAL A 436 17.96 -11.77 -1.16
CA VAL A 436 17.65 -10.86 -0.04
C VAL A 436 17.74 -9.41 -0.51
N HIS A 437 16.73 -8.62 -0.16
CA HIS A 437 16.68 -7.18 -0.31
C HIS A 437 16.62 -6.50 1.07
N GLY A 438 16.79 -5.18 1.13
CA GLY A 438 16.65 -4.45 2.40
C GLY A 438 17.12 -3.00 2.33
N SER A 439 16.85 -2.27 3.40
CA SER A 439 17.20 -0.86 3.58
C SER A 439 17.60 -0.56 5.03
N ALA A 440 18.08 0.65 5.29
CA ALA A 440 18.41 1.09 6.64
C ALA A 440 18.18 2.59 6.84
N VAL A 441 17.85 2.96 8.08
CA VAL A 441 17.66 4.35 8.49
C VAL A 441 18.18 4.62 9.89
N LYS A 442 18.48 5.88 10.17
CA LYS A 442 18.51 6.40 11.54
C LYS A 442 17.16 7.06 11.84
N ALA A 443 16.41 6.46 12.75
CA ALA A 443 15.07 6.91 13.13
C ALA A 443 15.10 8.13 14.06
N LYS A 444 13.95 8.81 14.20
CA LYS A 444 13.78 10.01 15.05
C LYS A 444 13.90 9.75 16.56
N ASP A 445 13.87 8.48 16.99
CA ASP A 445 14.20 8.08 18.36
C ASP A 445 15.72 7.96 18.60
N GLY A 446 16.53 8.20 17.56
CA GLY A 446 18.00 8.17 17.60
C GLY A 446 18.61 6.80 17.26
N HIS A 447 17.81 5.73 17.20
CA HIS A 447 18.30 4.38 16.90
C HIS A 447 18.50 4.16 15.40
N VAL A 448 19.37 3.18 15.08
CA VAL A 448 19.49 2.65 13.71
C VAL A 448 18.57 1.46 13.55
N TYR A 449 17.79 1.48 12.48
CA TYR A 449 16.90 0.41 12.07
C TYR A 449 17.38 -0.17 10.72
N VAL A 450 17.27 -1.49 10.58
CA VAL A 450 17.65 -2.23 9.37
C VAL A 450 16.50 -3.15 8.98
N ALA A 451 15.98 -2.97 7.77
CA ALA A 451 15.01 -3.87 7.16
C ALA A 451 15.74 -4.91 6.30
N LEU A 452 15.30 -6.16 6.35
CA LEU A 452 15.73 -7.21 5.42
C LEU A 452 14.53 -8.05 5.01
N THR A 453 14.39 -8.30 3.72
CA THR A 453 13.37 -9.17 3.13
C THR A 453 14.05 -10.33 2.40
N ASN A 454 13.69 -11.57 2.70
CA ASN A 454 14.09 -12.75 1.92
C ASN A 454 12.97 -13.11 0.93
N LEU A 455 13.29 -13.05 -0.36
CA LEU A 455 12.36 -13.24 -1.46
C LEU A 455 12.23 -14.72 -1.87
N ASP A 456 13.16 -15.58 -1.43
CA ASP A 456 13.14 -17.00 -1.75
C ASP A 456 11.94 -17.69 -1.07
N ALA A 457 11.19 -18.48 -1.85
CA ALA A 457 10.00 -19.18 -1.38
C ALA A 457 10.32 -20.35 -0.43
N SER A 458 11.56 -20.85 -0.38
CA SER A 458 11.93 -22.04 0.40
C SER A 458 13.30 -21.96 1.12
N ALA A 459 14.27 -21.21 0.58
CA ALA A 459 15.61 -21.12 1.15
C ALA A 459 15.70 -20.08 2.29
N SER A 460 16.39 -20.46 3.37
CA SER A 460 16.84 -19.49 4.37
C SER A 460 18.18 -18.85 3.95
N ALA A 461 18.45 -17.65 4.45
CA ALA A 461 19.67 -16.91 4.17
C ALA A 461 20.41 -16.52 5.46
N THR A 462 21.71 -16.78 5.54
CA THR A 462 22.59 -16.09 6.50
C THR A 462 23.04 -14.77 5.88
N VAL A 463 22.62 -13.66 6.50
CA VAL A 463 23.02 -12.30 6.13
C VAL A 463 24.06 -11.79 7.13
N SER A 464 25.20 -11.30 6.64
CA SER A 464 26.28 -10.74 7.45
C SER A 464 26.54 -9.28 7.06
N VAL A 465 26.03 -8.34 7.85
CA VAL A 465 26.16 -6.89 7.61
C VAL A 465 27.28 -6.33 8.49
N GLN A 466 28.35 -5.85 7.87
CA GLN A 466 29.37 -5.05 8.53
C GLN A 466 28.82 -3.64 8.79
N VAL A 467 28.90 -3.15 10.03
CA VAL A 467 28.39 -1.82 10.40
C VAL A 467 29.56 -0.89 10.68
N GLU A 468 29.61 0.21 9.95
CA GLU A 468 30.57 1.30 10.13
C GLU A 468 29.85 2.55 10.65
N GLY A 469 30.56 3.35 11.47
CA GLY A 469 29.99 4.53 12.15
C GLY A 469 29.24 4.27 13.47
N LEU A 470 28.98 3.01 13.86
CA LEU A 470 28.23 2.67 15.08
C LEU A 470 28.89 1.52 15.89
N PRO A 471 29.24 1.73 17.17
CA PRO A 471 29.64 0.64 18.06
C PRO A 471 28.44 -0.20 18.48
N LEU A 472 28.35 -1.45 18.00
CA LEU A 472 27.23 -2.35 18.28
C LEU A 472 27.28 -2.90 19.71
N ARG A 473 26.14 -2.88 20.43
CA ARG A 473 26.01 -3.48 21.78
C ARG A 473 25.00 -4.61 21.80
N ALA A 474 23.82 -4.38 21.24
CA ALA A 474 22.77 -5.38 21.11
C ALA A 474 21.94 -5.17 19.83
N VAL A 475 21.15 -6.18 19.49
CA VAL A 475 20.14 -6.13 18.43
C VAL A 475 18.88 -6.83 18.91
N GLU A 476 17.74 -6.21 18.63
CA GLU A 476 16.41 -6.80 18.76
C GLU A 476 15.66 -6.64 17.43
N GLY A 477 14.47 -7.22 17.31
CA GLY A 477 13.66 -7.01 16.11
C GLY A 477 12.35 -7.79 16.10
N GLN A 478 11.61 -7.61 15.02
CA GLN A 478 10.43 -8.41 14.70
C GLN A 478 10.54 -9.05 13.33
N ILE A 479 9.80 -10.15 13.15
CA ILE A 479 9.67 -10.90 11.90
C ILE A 479 8.19 -11.00 11.51
N LEU A 480 7.90 -10.77 10.23
CA LEU A 480 6.64 -11.11 9.58
C LEU A 480 6.91 -12.20 8.55
N THR A 481 6.25 -13.35 8.73
CA THR A 481 6.35 -14.54 7.88
C THR A 481 5.16 -15.47 8.19
N ALA A 482 5.02 -16.58 7.48
CA ALA A 482 3.97 -17.58 7.70
C ALA A 482 4.45 -18.97 7.25
N PRO A 483 3.76 -20.08 7.58
CA PRO A 483 4.19 -21.43 7.20
C PRO A 483 4.17 -21.72 5.68
N ALA A 484 3.54 -20.85 4.87
CA ALA A 484 3.50 -20.96 3.42
C ALA A 484 3.32 -19.59 2.75
N ILE A 485 3.89 -19.43 1.55
CA ILE A 485 3.82 -18.21 0.71
C ILE A 485 2.40 -17.68 0.45
N ALA A 486 1.41 -18.57 0.38
CA ALA A 486 0.00 -18.26 0.10
C ALA A 486 -0.86 -18.10 1.37
N THR A 487 -0.26 -17.85 2.54
CA THR A 487 -1.02 -17.56 3.77
C THR A 487 -1.54 -16.11 3.75
N TYR A 488 -2.79 -15.92 4.15
CA TYR A 488 -3.47 -14.62 4.27
C TYR A 488 -4.37 -14.60 5.52
N ASN A 489 -4.68 -13.41 6.04
CA ASN A 489 -5.57 -13.26 7.20
C ASN A 489 -7.05 -13.34 6.79
N THR A 490 -7.89 -13.86 7.68
CA THR A 490 -9.36 -13.91 7.49
C THR A 490 -10.07 -13.57 8.80
N TYR A 491 -11.37 -13.28 8.78
CA TYR A 491 -12.13 -13.03 10.02
C TYR A 491 -12.10 -14.20 11.01
N ALA A 492 -11.91 -15.44 10.52
CA ALA A 492 -11.78 -16.64 11.35
C ALA A 492 -10.32 -16.94 11.77
N GLN A 493 -9.34 -16.39 11.06
CA GLN A 493 -7.90 -16.51 11.35
C GLN A 493 -7.23 -15.13 11.17
N PRO A 494 -7.48 -14.17 12.09
CA PRO A 494 -7.09 -12.77 11.90
C PRO A 494 -5.61 -12.49 12.16
N GLN A 495 -4.84 -13.50 12.53
CA GLN A 495 -3.41 -13.43 12.85
C GLN A 495 -2.62 -14.62 12.26
N ALA A 496 -3.08 -15.17 11.13
CA ALA A 496 -2.36 -16.22 10.40
C ALA A 496 -1.00 -15.72 9.85
N VAL A 497 -0.93 -14.42 9.57
CA VAL A 497 0.28 -13.66 9.24
C VAL A 497 0.29 -12.40 10.11
N ALA A 498 1.12 -12.37 11.14
CA ALA A 498 1.24 -11.27 12.10
C ALA A 498 2.69 -11.16 12.63
N PRO A 499 3.17 -9.97 13.01
CA PRO A 499 4.56 -9.77 13.40
C PRO A 499 4.84 -10.32 14.81
N VAL A 500 5.94 -11.06 14.96
CA VAL A 500 6.39 -11.64 16.24
C VAL A 500 7.83 -11.26 16.54
N ALA A 501 8.26 -11.39 17.81
CA ALA A 501 9.63 -11.07 18.22
C ALA A 501 10.66 -12.00 17.54
N PHE A 502 11.60 -11.41 16.81
CA PHE A 502 12.63 -12.13 16.06
C PHE A 502 13.87 -12.39 16.91
N LYS A 503 14.41 -13.61 16.80
CA LYS A 503 15.54 -14.09 17.62
C LYS A 503 16.74 -14.58 16.78
N GLY A 504 16.70 -14.41 15.46
CA GLY A 504 17.75 -14.84 14.54
C GLY A 504 18.87 -13.82 14.30
N ALA A 505 18.78 -12.62 14.89
CA ALA A 505 19.81 -11.59 14.82
C ALA A 505 20.78 -11.66 16.01
N ARG A 506 22.08 -11.41 15.77
CA ARG A 506 23.11 -11.28 16.79
C ARG A 506 24.20 -10.30 16.36
N VAL A 507 24.81 -9.61 17.31
CA VAL A 507 25.98 -8.74 17.07
C VAL A 507 27.28 -9.46 17.44
N LYS A 508 28.35 -9.24 16.67
CA LYS A 508 29.72 -9.69 17.01
C LYS A 508 30.75 -8.69 16.48
N GLY A 509 31.39 -7.94 17.37
CA GLY A 509 32.29 -6.85 16.98
C GLY A 509 31.52 -5.78 16.20
N LYS A 510 31.92 -5.53 14.94
CA LYS A 510 31.21 -4.62 14.03
C LYS A 510 30.14 -5.29 13.16
N THR A 511 29.95 -6.61 13.24
CA THR A 511 29.10 -7.34 12.29
C THR A 511 27.77 -7.74 12.92
N VAL A 512 26.65 -7.37 12.30
CA VAL A 512 25.32 -7.94 12.56
C VAL A 512 25.20 -9.21 11.73
N ASN A 513 24.93 -10.35 12.36
CA ASN A 513 24.66 -11.63 11.71
C ASN A 513 23.17 -11.94 11.86
N VAL A 514 22.50 -12.35 10.79
CA VAL A 514 21.07 -12.62 10.75
C VAL A 514 20.83 -13.96 10.07
N ALA A 515 20.23 -14.91 10.79
CA ALA A 515 19.64 -16.12 10.20
C ALA A 515 18.20 -15.81 9.78
N LEU A 516 18.03 -15.47 8.49
CA LEU A 516 16.79 -14.97 7.91
C LEU A 516 16.00 -16.12 7.26
N PRO A 517 14.78 -16.46 7.75
CA PRO A 517 13.96 -17.51 7.15
C PRO A 517 13.58 -17.22 5.70
N ALA A 518 13.14 -18.26 4.97
CA ALA A 518 12.45 -18.11 3.69
C ALA A 518 11.23 -17.18 3.81
N HIS A 519 10.80 -16.56 2.71
CA HIS A 519 9.57 -15.77 2.60
C HIS A 519 9.28 -14.91 3.86
N SER A 520 10.25 -14.07 4.24
CA SER A 520 10.18 -13.33 5.51
C SER A 520 10.70 -11.91 5.41
N ILE A 521 10.11 -11.04 6.23
CA ILE A 521 10.52 -9.65 6.42
C ILE A 521 10.94 -9.50 7.88
N VAL A 522 12.13 -8.96 8.13
CA VAL A 522 12.56 -8.57 9.48
C VAL A 522 12.81 -7.07 9.56
N MET A 523 12.42 -6.48 10.70
CA MET A 523 12.80 -5.14 11.10
C MET A 523 13.66 -5.25 12.35
N LEU A 524 14.93 -4.87 12.24
CA LEU A 524 15.92 -4.94 13.32
C LEU A 524 16.16 -3.55 13.91
N LYS A 525 16.34 -3.48 15.22
CA LYS A 525 16.74 -2.27 15.97
C LYS A 525 18.10 -2.49 16.63
N LEU A 526 19.01 -1.54 16.44
CA LEU A 526 20.35 -1.57 17.04
C LEU A 526 20.42 -0.71 18.31
N GLN A 527 21.17 -1.18 19.32
CA GLN A 527 21.44 -0.51 20.61
C GLN A 527 22.94 -0.19 20.78
#